data_AF-A0A960Y9A7-F1
#
_entry.id   AF-A0A960Y9A7-F1
#
_cell.length_a   1.000
_cell.length_b   1.000
_cell.length_c   1.000
_cell.angle_alpha   90.00
_cell.angle_beta   90.00
_cell.angle_gamma   90.00
#
_symmetry.space_group_name_H-M   'P 1'
#
loop_
_entity.id
_entity.type
_entity.pdbx_description
1 polymer ?
#
loop_
_entity_poly.entity_id
_entity_poly.type
_entity_poly.pdbx_seq_one_letter_code
_entity_poly.pdbx_strand_id
1 'polypeptide(L)'
;TNDNHVLVADVGGGYDVIHDRLGLGAALSLMGDNTGGVDLTLREDESSSGSLDTHLGIIARPILGAWGRPVDELRLGLCYREKTDVKLDLPNRIRIPHLHVFEGSEPDVLSASEITLVAQSYSHFSPRTVQFGAAYEPLPSLTTSADLSWQQWSEYHDPTVRLKINIDGGLGEVVSIQPQPALADTRFHDIVALALGGEYRPIDEGKTRLALRGGYGYRPSPAPQNHDALNLLDSDKHDFSAGLGIAADDPLGELWRWSLDAYARYTLLQERTVKNQDPTDPVGDYKMGGDVRAFGVSLKMEF
;
A
#
# COMPACT_ATOMS: atom_id res chain seq x y z
N THR A 1 -16.20 7.49 -1.16
CA THR A 1 -15.09 6.55 -0.92
C THR A 1 -14.59 6.09 -2.27
N ASN A 2 -13.53 6.73 -2.78
CA ASN A 2 -12.85 6.25 -3.97
C ASN A 2 -11.94 5.12 -3.50
N ASP A 3 -12.42 3.89 -3.59
CA ASP A 3 -11.57 2.73 -3.36
C ASP A 3 -10.63 2.62 -4.55
N ASN A 4 -9.38 3.06 -4.36
CA ASN A 4 -8.31 2.81 -5.32
C ASN A 4 -8.05 1.30 -5.33
N HIS A 5 -8.73 0.58 -6.22
CA HIS A 5 -8.47 -0.83 -6.47
C HIS A 5 -7.13 -0.96 -7.18
N VAL A 6 -6.10 -1.37 -6.44
CA VAL A 6 -4.81 -1.74 -7.02
C VAL A 6 -4.87 -3.23 -7.38
N LEU A 7 -4.75 -3.54 -8.67
CA LEU A 7 -4.51 -4.90 -9.13
C LEU A 7 -3.00 -5.16 -9.07
N VAL A 8 -2.61 -6.14 -8.27
CA VAL A 8 -1.25 -6.68 -8.22
C VAL A 8 -1.28 -8.13 -8.70
N ALA A 9 -0.37 -8.49 -9.60
CA ALA A 9 -0.16 -9.86 -10.05
C ALA A 9 1.29 -10.25 -9.82
N ASP A 10 1.52 -11.35 -9.09
CA ASP A 10 2.87 -11.86 -8.84
C ASP A 10 3.13 -13.09 -9.73
N VAL A 11 4.28 -13.14 -10.39
CA VAL A 11 4.72 -14.30 -11.20
C VAL A 11 6.13 -14.67 -10.79
N GLY A 12 6.36 -15.94 -10.43
CA GLY A 12 7.66 -16.38 -9.97
C GLY A 12 7.87 -17.89 -10.03
N GLY A 13 9.09 -18.30 -9.71
CA GLY A 13 9.51 -19.69 -9.64
C GLY A 13 10.53 -19.91 -8.53
N GLY A 14 10.59 -21.15 -8.05
CA GLY A 14 11.55 -21.61 -7.05
C GLY A 14 12.32 -22.83 -7.53
N TYR A 15 13.53 -23.03 -7.00
CA TYR A 15 14.38 -24.16 -7.29
C TYR A 15 15.07 -24.65 -6.01
N ASP A 16 14.99 -25.96 -5.76
CA ASP A 16 15.71 -26.61 -4.67
C ASP A 16 17.15 -26.88 -5.09
N VAL A 17 18.07 -26.08 -4.55
CA VAL A 17 19.51 -26.18 -4.81
C VAL A 17 20.09 -27.43 -4.16
N ILE A 18 19.64 -27.73 -2.94
CA ILE A 18 19.94 -28.98 -2.24
C ILE A 18 18.60 -29.57 -1.85
N HIS A 19 18.32 -30.77 -2.38
CA HIS A 19 17.07 -31.47 -2.16
C HIS A 19 16.69 -31.46 -0.67
N ASP A 20 15.50 -30.93 -0.37
CA ASP A 20 14.89 -30.82 0.96
C ASP A 20 15.69 -30.03 2.02
N ARG A 21 16.75 -29.32 1.63
CA ARG A 21 17.64 -28.61 2.56
C ARG A 21 17.87 -27.15 2.25
N LEU A 22 17.83 -26.76 0.98
CA LEU A 22 18.09 -25.39 0.54
C LEU A 22 17.38 -25.12 -0.78
N GLY A 23 16.63 -24.03 -0.84
CA GLY A 23 16.01 -23.56 -2.09
C GLY A 23 16.10 -22.05 -2.24
N LEU A 24 16.00 -21.61 -3.49
CA LEU A 24 16.01 -20.22 -3.91
C LEU A 24 14.74 -19.94 -4.72
N GLY A 25 14.25 -18.72 -4.65
CA GLY A 25 13.09 -18.27 -5.42
C GLY A 25 13.25 -16.86 -5.94
N ALA A 26 12.63 -16.59 -7.07
CA ALA A 26 12.53 -15.26 -7.64
C ALA A 26 11.13 -15.06 -8.22
N ALA A 27 10.58 -13.87 -8.03
CA ALA A 27 9.31 -13.45 -8.59
C ALA A 27 9.34 -11.99 -9.04
N LEU A 28 8.40 -11.61 -9.88
CA LEU A 28 8.11 -10.24 -10.26
C LEU A 28 6.70 -9.91 -9.79
N SER A 29 6.59 -8.80 -9.06
CA SER A 29 5.31 -8.18 -8.71
C SER A 29 4.96 -7.15 -9.77
N LEU A 30 3.84 -7.37 -10.45
CA LEU A 30 3.32 -6.53 -11.51
C LEU A 30 2.16 -5.71 -10.95
N MET A 31 2.29 -4.39 -11.00
CA MET A 31 1.24 -3.47 -10.57
C MET A 31 0.78 -2.62 -11.76
N GLY A 32 -0.53 -2.46 -11.90
CA GLY A 32 -1.11 -1.53 -12.87
C GLY A 32 -0.79 -0.08 -12.49
N ASP A 33 -0.35 0.70 -13.46
CA ASP A 33 -0.12 2.14 -13.35
C ASP A 33 -1.03 2.87 -14.33
N ASN A 34 -1.56 4.03 -13.95
CA ASN A 34 -2.42 4.83 -14.82
C ASN A 34 -1.91 6.27 -14.86
N THR A 35 -1.58 6.72 -16.06
CA THR A 35 -1.24 8.11 -16.33
C THR A 35 -2.25 8.67 -17.30
N GLY A 36 -2.66 9.93 -17.16
CA GLY A 36 -3.64 10.50 -18.06
C GLY A 36 -3.84 11.99 -17.86
N GLY A 37 -4.50 12.63 -18.81
CA GLY A 37 -4.68 14.07 -18.84
C GLY A 37 -6.03 14.46 -19.41
N VAL A 38 -6.51 15.62 -19.00
CA VAL A 38 -7.72 16.22 -19.57
C VAL A 38 -7.32 17.39 -20.45
N ASP A 39 -7.76 17.36 -21.71
CA ASP A 39 -7.70 18.49 -22.62
C ASP A 39 -9.11 19.08 -22.73
N LEU A 40 -9.30 20.31 -22.28
CA LEU A 40 -10.59 21.00 -22.28
C LEU A 40 -10.50 22.30 -23.07
N THR A 41 -11.51 22.58 -23.88
CA THR A 41 -11.70 23.88 -24.54
C THR A 41 -13.03 24.47 -24.10
N LEU A 42 -12.96 25.59 -23.38
CA LEU A 42 -14.12 26.32 -22.89
C LEU A 42 -14.52 27.37 -23.91
N ARG A 43 -15.77 27.33 -24.39
CA ARG A 43 -16.33 28.28 -25.37
C ARG A 43 -17.56 28.97 -24.77
N GLU A 44 -17.77 30.24 -25.10
CA GLU A 44 -18.93 31.02 -24.66
C GLU A 44 -20.15 30.76 -25.55
N ASP A 45 -20.00 30.92 -26.86
CA ASP A 45 -21.11 30.88 -27.82
C ASP A 45 -21.43 29.47 -28.37
N GLU A 46 -20.61 28.48 -28.04
CA GLU A 46 -20.74 27.11 -28.51
C GLU A 46 -20.54 26.10 -27.37
N SER A 47 -20.91 24.84 -27.63
CA SER A 47 -20.63 23.77 -26.68
C SER A 47 -19.12 23.63 -26.46
N SER A 48 -18.74 23.68 -25.18
CA SER A 48 -17.38 23.35 -24.75
C SER A 48 -17.07 21.88 -25.09
N SER A 49 -15.81 21.60 -25.42
CA SER A 49 -15.36 20.27 -25.85
C SER A 49 -14.18 19.82 -25.01
N GLY A 50 -14.06 18.52 -24.74
CA GLY A 50 -12.87 17.98 -24.10
C GLY A 50 -12.57 16.54 -24.48
N SER A 51 -11.32 16.14 -24.29
CA SER A 51 -10.83 14.77 -24.39
C SER A 51 -10.16 14.35 -23.09
N LEU A 52 -10.27 13.06 -22.79
CA LEU A 52 -9.55 12.41 -21.71
C LEU A 52 -8.60 11.40 -22.35
N ASP A 53 -7.30 11.63 -22.19
CA ASP A 53 -6.27 10.70 -22.64
C ASP A 53 -5.77 9.91 -21.44
N THR A 54 -5.78 8.59 -21.53
CA THR A 54 -5.28 7.71 -20.46
C THR A 54 -4.39 6.63 -21.04
N HIS A 55 -3.28 6.38 -20.36
CA HIS A 55 -2.32 5.32 -20.65
C HIS A 55 -2.24 4.41 -19.43
N LEU A 56 -2.46 3.12 -19.68
CA LEU A 56 -2.28 2.08 -18.67
C LEU A 56 -0.90 1.46 -18.84
N GLY A 57 -0.05 1.64 -17.83
CA GLY A 57 1.28 1.04 -17.73
C GLY A 57 1.30 -0.15 -16.78
N ILE A 58 2.44 -0.84 -16.74
CA ILE A 58 2.73 -1.89 -15.77
C ILE A 58 4.09 -1.58 -15.14
N ILE A 59 4.14 -1.57 -13.82
CA ILE A 59 5.38 -1.48 -13.05
C ILE A 59 5.73 -2.88 -12.55
N ALA A 60 6.95 -3.34 -12.81
CA ALA A 60 7.46 -4.62 -12.35
C ALA A 60 8.51 -4.43 -11.24
N ARG A 61 8.34 -5.12 -10.10
CA ARG A 61 9.27 -5.08 -8.95
C ARG A 61 9.75 -6.48 -8.58
N PRO A 62 11.06 -6.70 -8.38
CA PRO A 62 11.56 -8.01 -8.02
C PRO A 62 11.25 -8.40 -6.58
N ILE A 63 10.99 -9.69 -6.39
CA ILE A 63 10.94 -10.38 -5.11
C ILE A 63 11.95 -11.52 -5.18
N LEU A 64 12.82 -11.64 -4.19
CA LEU A 64 13.84 -12.69 -4.10
C LEU A 64 13.67 -13.43 -2.79
N GLY A 65 13.83 -14.75 -2.81
CA GLY A 65 13.66 -15.59 -1.64
C GLY A 65 14.75 -16.65 -1.54
N ALA A 66 15.09 -17.03 -0.31
CA ALA A 66 15.89 -18.18 0.00
C ALA A 66 15.31 -18.88 1.23
N TRP A 67 15.36 -20.20 1.27
CA TRP A 67 14.97 -20.97 2.44
C TRP A 67 15.96 -22.11 2.68
N GLY A 68 16.09 -22.52 3.93
CA GLY A 68 16.90 -23.68 4.27
C GLY A 68 16.42 -24.42 5.51
N ARG A 69 16.80 -25.69 5.62
CA ARG A 69 16.47 -26.61 6.72
C ARG A 69 17.77 -27.17 7.33
N PRO A 70 18.48 -26.39 8.15
CA PRO A 70 19.77 -26.80 8.71
C PRO A 70 19.66 -28.09 9.54
N VAL A 71 18.57 -28.24 10.29
CA VAL A 71 18.16 -29.47 10.97
C VAL A 71 16.69 -29.73 10.66
N ASP A 72 16.21 -30.93 10.94
CA ASP A 72 14.86 -31.33 10.54
C ASP A 72 13.75 -30.55 11.26
N GLU A 73 14.04 -30.08 12.46
CA GLU A 73 13.09 -29.34 13.28
C GLU A 73 13.10 -27.85 12.96
N LEU A 74 14.07 -27.34 12.21
CA LEU A 74 14.28 -25.90 11.99
C LEU A 74 14.24 -25.55 10.51
N ARG A 75 13.33 -24.64 10.14
CA ARG A 75 13.30 -23.99 8.84
C ARG A 75 13.63 -22.52 8.98
N LEU A 76 14.51 -22.02 8.13
CA LEU A 76 14.88 -20.63 8.03
C LEU A 76 14.47 -20.09 6.66
N GLY A 77 14.02 -18.85 6.60
CA GLY A 77 13.65 -18.16 5.38
C GLY A 77 14.19 -16.74 5.35
N LEU A 78 14.56 -16.28 4.17
CA LEU A 78 14.91 -14.90 3.88
C LEU A 78 14.14 -14.47 2.63
N CYS A 79 13.44 -13.34 2.70
CA CYS A 79 12.70 -12.77 1.60
C CYS A 79 13.07 -11.29 1.44
N TYR A 80 13.33 -10.88 0.22
CA TYR A 80 13.54 -9.50 -0.19
C TYR A 80 12.42 -9.09 -1.14
N ARG A 81 11.82 -7.94 -0.90
CA ARG A 81 10.85 -7.30 -1.80
C ARG A 81 11.29 -5.88 -2.08
N GLU A 82 11.44 -5.54 -3.36
CA GLU A 82 11.74 -4.16 -3.76
C GLU A 82 10.56 -3.22 -3.51
N LYS A 83 10.86 -1.94 -3.27
CA LYS A 83 9.83 -0.91 -3.05
C LYS A 83 8.95 -0.75 -4.28
N THR A 84 7.69 -0.45 -4.03
CA THR A 84 6.74 -0.01 -5.05
C THR A 84 6.38 1.42 -4.77
N ASP A 85 6.58 2.28 -5.76
CA ASP A 85 6.23 3.69 -5.70
C ASP A 85 5.56 4.06 -7.03
N VAL A 86 4.31 4.51 -6.96
CA VAL A 86 3.48 4.85 -8.12
C VAL A 86 3.20 6.33 -8.10
N LYS A 87 3.75 7.01 -9.10
CA LYS A 87 3.64 8.44 -9.29
C LYS A 87 2.56 8.73 -10.33
N LEU A 88 1.60 9.55 -9.95
CA LEU A 88 0.62 10.11 -10.87
C LEU A 88 1.11 11.47 -11.37
N ASP A 89 1.34 11.55 -12.67
CA ASP A 89 1.56 12.81 -13.38
C ASP A 89 0.36 13.03 -14.32
N LEU A 90 -0.48 14.00 -13.97
CA LEU A 90 -1.71 14.30 -14.70
C LEU A 90 -1.59 15.68 -15.37
N PRO A 91 -1.10 15.75 -16.62
CA PRO A 91 -1.09 16.99 -17.39
C PRO A 91 -2.50 17.33 -17.83
N ASN A 92 -2.99 18.51 -17.45
CA ASN A 92 -4.27 19.04 -17.86
C ASN A 92 -4.03 20.34 -18.61
N ARG A 93 -4.81 20.55 -19.67
CA ARG A 93 -4.73 21.76 -20.47
C ARG A 93 -6.13 22.30 -20.70
N ILE A 94 -6.31 23.57 -20.40
CA ILE A 94 -7.57 24.29 -20.61
C ILE A 94 -7.29 25.43 -21.58
N ARG A 95 -7.95 25.40 -22.73
CA ARG A 95 -7.88 26.48 -23.73
C ARG A 95 -9.12 27.35 -23.63
N ILE A 96 -8.91 28.65 -23.60
CA ILE A 96 -9.94 29.68 -23.57
C ILE A 96 -9.72 30.54 -24.82
N PRO A 97 -10.59 30.45 -25.85
CA PRO A 97 -10.51 31.30 -27.03
C PRO A 97 -10.69 32.78 -26.70
N HIS A 98 -10.52 33.64 -27.71
CA HIS A 98 -10.77 35.07 -27.60
C HIS A 98 -12.19 35.37 -27.10
N LEU A 99 -12.32 36.38 -26.25
CA LEU A 99 -13.61 36.90 -25.80
C LEU A 99 -13.84 38.27 -26.43
N HIS A 100 -14.89 38.40 -27.23
CA HIS A 100 -15.25 39.64 -27.92
C HIS A 100 -16.47 40.29 -27.27
N VAL A 101 -16.61 41.62 -27.38
CA VAL A 101 -17.85 42.29 -26.92
C VAL A 101 -19.01 41.95 -27.86
N PHE A 102 -18.72 41.90 -29.17
CA PHE A 102 -19.61 41.44 -30.22
C PHE A 102 -18.81 40.70 -31.28
N GLU A 103 -19.43 39.78 -32.03
CA GLU A 103 -18.75 39.02 -33.09
C GLU A 103 -18.08 39.96 -34.12
N GLY A 104 -16.76 39.87 -34.25
CA GLY A 104 -15.94 40.70 -35.15
C GLY A 104 -15.49 42.06 -34.62
N SER A 105 -15.69 42.38 -33.33
CA SER A 105 -15.20 43.63 -32.73
C SER A 105 -13.71 43.56 -32.31
N GLU A 106 -12.90 44.56 -32.67
CA GLU A 106 -11.60 44.84 -32.06
C GLU A 106 -11.69 46.10 -31.16
N PRO A 107 -11.04 46.14 -29.97
CA PRO A 107 -10.18 45.10 -29.37
C PRO A 107 -10.97 44.02 -28.61
N ASP A 108 -10.32 42.87 -28.41
CA ASP A 108 -10.82 41.78 -27.56
C ASP A 108 -10.98 42.24 -26.10
N VAL A 109 -12.00 41.73 -25.42
CA VAL A 109 -12.15 41.86 -23.96
C VAL A 109 -11.10 41.02 -23.25
N LEU A 110 -10.79 39.85 -23.82
CA LEU A 110 -9.77 38.93 -23.34
C LEU A 110 -9.12 38.24 -24.54
N SER A 111 -7.80 38.35 -24.66
CA SER A 111 -7.03 37.58 -25.64
C SER A 111 -7.08 36.09 -25.33
N ALA A 112 -6.99 35.24 -26.36
CA ALA A 112 -6.91 33.79 -26.17
C ALA A 112 -5.87 33.42 -25.10
N SER A 113 -6.26 32.48 -24.24
CA SER A 113 -5.51 32.09 -23.06
C SER A 113 -5.40 30.57 -22.98
N GLU A 114 -4.29 30.08 -22.45
CA GLU A 114 -4.09 28.66 -22.17
C GLU A 114 -3.68 28.51 -20.71
N ILE A 115 -4.38 27.62 -19.99
CA ILE A 115 -4.03 27.21 -18.64
C ILE A 115 -3.49 25.80 -18.73
N THR A 116 -2.20 25.64 -18.45
CA THR A 116 -1.57 24.33 -18.28
C THR A 116 -1.48 24.01 -16.79
N LEU A 117 -2.08 22.91 -16.37
CA LEU A 117 -2.10 22.45 -14.99
C LEU A 117 -1.55 21.03 -14.91
N VAL A 118 -0.42 20.84 -14.26
CA VAL A 118 0.13 19.50 -13.99
C VAL A 118 -0.12 19.16 -12.54
N ALA A 119 -1.01 18.20 -12.30
CA ALA A 119 -1.22 17.62 -10.98
C ALA A 119 -0.27 16.44 -10.80
N GLN A 120 0.67 16.56 -9.85
CA GLN A 120 1.62 15.51 -9.50
C GLN A 120 1.32 14.99 -8.10
N SER A 121 1.13 13.69 -7.95
CA SER A 121 0.94 13.05 -6.64
C SER A 121 1.51 11.64 -6.61
N TYR A 122 1.57 11.05 -5.43
CA TYR A 122 1.89 9.64 -5.25
C TYR A 122 0.60 8.91 -4.87
N SER A 123 0.23 7.89 -5.65
CA SER A 123 -1.02 7.16 -5.45
C SER A 123 -0.84 5.92 -4.58
N HIS A 124 0.36 5.33 -4.61
CA HIS A 124 0.65 4.14 -3.86
C HIS A 124 2.14 4.06 -3.52
N PHE A 125 2.43 3.73 -2.27
CA PHE A 125 3.77 3.41 -1.80
C PHE A 125 3.73 2.14 -0.97
N SER A 126 4.68 1.24 -1.24
CA SER A 126 5.01 0.08 -0.41
C SER A 126 6.52 0.07 -0.19
N PRO A 127 7.01 0.05 1.06
CA PRO A 127 8.43 0.11 1.33
C PRO A 127 9.13 -1.14 0.82
N ARG A 128 10.43 -1.00 0.53
CA ARG A 128 11.32 -2.15 0.38
C ARG A 128 11.35 -2.92 1.69
N THR A 129 11.30 -4.25 1.62
CA THR A 129 11.35 -5.09 2.81
C THR A 129 12.40 -6.19 2.71
N VAL A 130 13.03 -6.47 3.85
CA VAL A 130 13.84 -7.67 4.07
C VAL A 130 13.23 -8.39 5.26
N GLN A 131 12.77 -9.61 5.04
CA GLN A 131 12.14 -10.45 6.06
C GLN A 131 12.98 -11.69 6.31
N PHE A 132 13.34 -11.92 7.56
CA PHE A 132 13.94 -13.15 8.04
C PHE A 132 12.91 -13.89 8.90
N GLY A 133 12.68 -15.16 8.60
CA GLY A 133 11.75 -16.02 9.32
C GLY A 133 12.43 -17.29 9.82
N ALA A 134 12.00 -17.76 10.97
CA ALA A 134 12.37 -19.06 11.51
C ALA A 134 11.13 -19.80 11.98
N ALA A 135 11.01 -21.07 11.62
CA ALA A 135 9.98 -21.98 12.12
C ALA A 135 10.66 -23.18 12.78
N TYR A 136 10.25 -23.49 14.00
CA TYR A 136 10.78 -24.57 14.81
C TYR A 136 9.67 -25.56 15.18
N GLU A 137 9.94 -26.85 15.02
CA GLU A 137 9.02 -27.96 15.29
C GLU A 137 9.53 -28.77 16.49
N PRO A 138 9.35 -28.28 17.72
CA PRO A 138 9.83 -28.99 18.93
C PRO A 138 9.13 -30.34 19.16
N LEU A 139 7.91 -30.49 18.62
CA LEU A 139 7.10 -31.71 18.70
C LEU A 139 6.39 -31.89 17.35
N PRO A 140 6.03 -33.13 16.95
CA PRO A 140 5.28 -33.36 15.71
C PRO A 140 3.95 -32.57 15.63
N SER A 141 3.32 -32.31 16.79
CA SER A 141 2.06 -31.58 16.89
C SER A 141 2.22 -30.09 17.16
N LEU A 142 3.43 -29.56 17.31
CA LEU A 142 3.66 -28.15 17.67
C LEU A 142 4.69 -27.51 16.74
N THR A 143 4.28 -26.44 16.06
CA THR A 143 5.18 -25.56 15.31
C THR A 143 5.17 -24.18 15.94
N THR A 144 6.33 -23.60 16.21
CA THR A 144 6.48 -22.19 16.59
C THR A 144 7.21 -21.45 15.48
N SER A 145 6.95 -20.14 15.37
CA SER A 145 7.54 -19.30 14.33
C SER A 145 7.85 -17.91 14.86
N ALA A 146 8.88 -17.30 14.29
CA ALA A 146 9.27 -15.93 14.54
C ALA A 146 9.75 -15.29 13.24
N ASP A 147 9.30 -14.06 12.99
CA ASP A 147 9.65 -13.26 11.83
C ASP A 147 10.14 -11.88 12.25
N LEU A 148 11.20 -11.42 11.61
CA LEU A 148 11.70 -10.06 11.68
C LEU A 148 11.64 -9.44 10.29
N SER A 149 11.01 -8.29 10.17
CA SER A 149 10.84 -7.57 8.90
C SER A 149 11.40 -6.16 9.03
N TRP A 150 12.53 -5.90 8.39
CA TRP A 150 13.01 -4.54 8.15
C TRP A 150 12.24 -3.92 6.98
N GLN A 151 11.78 -2.68 7.16
CA GLN A 151 10.96 -1.96 6.18
C GLN A 151 11.51 -0.55 5.97
N GLN A 152 11.85 -0.21 4.72
CA GLN A 152 12.49 1.05 4.36
C GLN A 152 11.47 2.18 4.14
N TRP A 153 10.84 2.64 5.22
CA TRP A 153 9.86 3.73 5.16
C TRP A 153 10.48 5.11 4.95
N SER A 154 11.80 5.26 5.12
CA SER A 154 12.53 6.51 4.81
C SER A 154 12.42 6.97 3.35
N GLU A 155 11.94 6.09 2.46
CA GLU A 155 11.69 6.39 1.05
C GLU A 155 10.25 6.86 0.77
N TYR A 156 9.44 7.04 1.81
CA TYR A 156 8.05 7.46 1.68
C TYR A 156 7.93 8.93 1.23
N HIS A 157 7.14 9.15 0.18
CA HIS A 157 6.81 10.48 -0.32
C HIS A 157 5.39 10.89 0.09
N ASP A 158 5.21 12.17 0.40
CA ASP A 158 3.90 12.77 0.67
C ASP A 158 2.96 12.60 -0.55
N PRO A 159 1.76 11.99 -0.38
CA PRO A 159 0.77 11.82 -1.44
C PRO A 159 0.03 13.10 -1.82
N THR A 160 0.27 14.21 -1.12
CA THR A 160 -0.34 15.52 -1.40
C THR A 160 -0.11 15.95 -2.85
N VAL A 161 -1.19 16.39 -3.50
CA VAL A 161 -1.16 16.83 -4.90
C VAL A 161 -0.39 18.14 -5.02
N ARG A 162 0.69 18.12 -5.80
CA ARG A 162 1.41 19.32 -6.25
C ARG A 162 0.79 19.80 -7.55
N LEU A 163 0.35 21.05 -7.59
CA LEU A 163 -0.20 21.67 -8.78
C LEU A 163 0.84 22.64 -9.36
N LYS A 164 1.31 22.33 -10.56
CA LYS A 164 2.08 23.29 -11.36
C LYS A 164 1.12 23.95 -12.33
N ILE A 165 0.83 25.22 -12.10
CA ILE A 165 -0.10 26.00 -12.92
C ILE A 165 0.72 27.00 -13.73
N ASN A 166 0.57 26.98 -15.05
CA ASN A 166 1.01 28.03 -15.94
C ASN A 166 -0.20 28.63 -16.65
N ILE A 167 -0.28 29.95 -16.71
CA ILE A 167 -1.35 30.67 -17.41
C ILE A 167 -0.68 31.58 -18.42
N ASP A 168 -0.95 31.33 -19.70
CA ASP A 168 -0.43 32.11 -20.82
C ASP A 168 -1.57 32.91 -21.49
N GLY A 169 -1.21 33.98 -22.22
CA GLY A 169 -2.16 34.82 -22.97
C GLY A 169 -2.87 35.86 -22.10
N GLY A 170 -4.10 36.24 -22.50
CA GLY A 170 -4.84 37.35 -21.88
C GLY A 170 -5.06 37.18 -20.36
N LEU A 171 -5.31 35.97 -19.88
CA LEU A 171 -5.45 35.69 -18.44
C LEU A 171 -4.13 35.80 -17.68
N GLY A 172 -2.99 35.51 -18.32
CA GLY A 172 -1.68 35.59 -17.67
C GLY A 172 -1.27 37.03 -17.33
N GLU A 173 -1.83 38.01 -18.05
CA GLU A 173 -1.59 39.44 -17.80
C GLU A 173 -2.39 39.98 -16.59
N VAL A 174 -3.49 39.32 -16.22
CA VAL A 174 -4.43 39.81 -15.20
C VAL A 174 -4.47 38.91 -13.95
N VAL A 175 -4.06 37.64 -14.05
CA VAL A 175 -4.04 36.68 -12.95
C VAL A 175 -2.61 36.47 -12.45
N SER A 176 -2.36 36.78 -11.18
CA SER A 176 -1.12 36.42 -10.51
C SER A 176 -1.28 35.10 -9.75
N ILE A 177 -0.44 34.12 -10.06
CA ILE A 177 -0.43 32.81 -9.39
C ILE A 177 0.58 32.88 -8.24
N GLN A 178 0.10 32.67 -7.01
CA GLN A 178 1.02 32.56 -5.88
C GLN A 178 1.77 31.21 -5.95
N PRO A 179 3.08 31.18 -5.62
CA PRO A 179 3.81 29.93 -5.51
C PRO A 179 3.13 29.00 -4.50
N GLN A 180 2.97 27.73 -4.84
CA GLN A 180 2.55 26.76 -3.84
C GLN A 180 3.61 26.66 -2.74
N PRO A 181 3.21 26.60 -1.46
CA PRO A 181 4.15 26.32 -0.38
C PRO A 181 4.84 24.98 -0.63
N ALA A 182 6.10 24.88 -0.20
CA ALA A 182 6.82 23.61 -0.26
C ALA A 182 6.08 22.58 0.61
N LEU A 183 5.95 21.35 0.11
CA LEU A 183 5.43 20.26 0.93
C LEU A 183 6.38 20.00 2.09
N ALA A 184 5.82 19.74 3.26
CA ALA A 184 6.61 19.34 4.42
C ALA A 184 7.25 17.98 4.16
N ASP A 185 8.50 17.82 4.62
CA ASP A 185 9.16 16.53 4.63
C ASP A 185 8.43 15.60 5.61
N THR A 186 8.03 14.43 5.13
CA THR A 186 7.31 13.44 5.95
C THR A 186 8.21 12.87 7.05
N ARG A 187 9.54 12.89 6.85
CA ARG A 187 10.57 12.40 7.80
C ARG A 187 10.28 11.00 8.36
N PHE A 188 9.70 10.12 7.53
CA PHE A 188 9.51 8.73 7.93
C PHE A 188 10.86 8.07 8.15
N HIS A 189 10.92 7.13 9.10
CA HIS A 189 12.13 6.35 9.37
C HIS A 189 11.87 4.87 9.17
N ASP A 190 12.94 4.14 8.90
CA ASP A 190 12.87 2.69 8.77
C ASP A 190 12.45 2.04 10.08
N ILE A 191 11.77 0.90 9.98
CA ILE A 191 11.29 0.14 11.14
C ILE A 191 11.71 -1.32 11.03
N VAL A 192 11.72 -1.99 12.18
CA VAL A 192 11.79 -3.45 12.28
C VAL A 192 10.51 -3.93 12.96
N ALA A 193 9.71 -4.69 12.22
CA ALA A 193 8.52 -5.35 12.75
C ALA A 193 8.85 -6.78 13.18
N LEU A 194 8.18 -7.25 14.23
CA LEU A 194 8.30 -8.58 14.79
C LEU A 194 6.95 -9.30 14.67
N ALA A 195 6.96 -10.58 14.31
CA ALA A 195 5.81 -11.46 14.49
C ALA A 195 6.25 -12.77 15.13
N LEU A 196 5.43 -13.28 16.05
CA LEU A 196 5.60 -14.54 16.74
C LEU A 196 4.30 -15.34 16.57
N GLY A 197 4.43 -16.64 16.28
CA GLY A 197 3.27 -17.49 16.04
C GLY A 197 3.48 -18.92 16.55
N GLY A 198 2.39 -19.60 16.84
CA GLY A 198 2.37 -21.01 17.17
C GLY A 198 1.17 -21.71 16.55
N GLU A 199 1.39 -22.91 16.06
CA GLU A 199 0.37 -23.83 15.59
C GLU A 199 0.47 -25.14 16.38
N TYR A 200 -0.63 -25.52 17.03
CA TYR A 200 -0.78 -26.78 17.73
C TYR A 200 -1.82 -27.65 17.04
N ARG A 201 -1.45 -28.88 16.69
CA ARG A 201 -2.30 -29.86 16.02
C ARG A 201 -2.64 -31.01 16.98
N PRO A 202 -3.63 -30.83 17.87
CA PRO A 202 -4.03 -31.88 18.81
C PRO A 202 -4.61 -33.12 18.12
N ILE A 203 -5.15 -32.97 16.90
CA ILE A 203 -5.66 -34.06 16.08
C ILE A 203 -5.05 -33.87 14.69
N ASP A 204 -4.17 -34.77 14.27
CA ASP A 204 -3.53 -34.70 12.95
C ASP A 204 -3.52 -36.05 12.22
N GLU A 205 -4.17 -37.06 12.82
CA GLU A 205 -4.21 -38.43 12.32
C GLU A 205 -5.64 -38.85 11.99
N GLY A 206 -5.78 -39.73 10.99
CA GLY A 206 -7.07 -40.28 10.56
C GLY A 206 -7.80 -39.39 9.54
N LYS A 207 -9.14 -39.40 9.60
CA LYS A 207 -10.00 -38.66 8.66
C LYS A 207 -10.26 -37.21 9.05
N THR A 208 -9.83 -36.78 10.23
CA THR A 208 -10.12 -35.44 10.75
C THR A 208 -8.83 -34.82 11.26
N ARG A 209 -8.60 -33.54 10.94
CA ARG A 209 -7.49 -32.74 11.46
C ARG A 209 -8.03 -31.50 12.16
N LEU A 210 -7.40 -31.14 13.27
CA LEU A 210 -7.71 -29.98 14.09
C LEU A 210 -6.41 -29.21 14.35
N ALA A 211 -6.40 -27.93 14.01
CA ALA A 211 -5.29 -27.02 14.25
C ALA A 211 -5.76 -25.81 15.08
N LEU A 212 -5.02 -25.49 16.13
CA LEU A 212 -5.19 -24.30 16.94
C LEU A 212 -4.01 -23.37 16.67
N ARG A 213 -4.29 -22.10 16.40
CA ARG A 213 -3.27 -21.09 16.07
C ARG A 213 -3.36 -19.90 17.01
N GLY A 214 -2.20 -19.36 17.36
CA GLY A 214 -2.11 -18.12 18.13
C GLY A 214 -0.87 -17.34 17.71
N GLY A 215 -0.92 -16.02 17.81
CA GLY A 215 0.21 -15.20 17.45
C GLY A 215 0.15 -13.78 17.99
N TYR A 216 1.33 -13.16 18.05
CA TYR A 216 1.55 -11.78 18.45
C TYR A 216 2.44 -11.07 17.44
N GLY A 217 2.07 -9.85 17.04
CA GLY A 217 2.86 -8.97 16.20
C GLY A 217 3.12 -7.63 16.86
N TYR A 218 4.31 -7.08 16.66
CA TYR A 218 4.64 -5.70 17.02
C TYR A 218 5.19 -4.98 15.80
N ARG A 219 4.61 -3.81 15.52
CA ARG A 219 5.05 -2.92 14.45
C ARG A 219 5.16 -1.49 14.97
N PRO A 220 6.38 -0.95 15.10
CA PRO A 220 6.58 0.47 15.40
C PRO A 220 5.95 1.35 14.32
N SER A 221 5.57 2.56 14.69
CA SER A 221 5.21 3.59 13.73
C SER A 221 6.44 4.09 12.97
N PRO A 222 6.44 4.15 11.63
CA PRO A 222 7.48 4.83 10.87
C PRO A 222 7.32 6.36 10.89
N ALA A 223 6.15 6.87 11.31
CA ALA A 223 5.85 8.29 11.29
C ALA A 223 6.47 9.02 12.49
N PRO A 224 7.19 10.14 12.27
CA PRO A 224 7.88 10.86 13.33
C PRO A 224 6.90 11.38 14.39
N GLN A 225 7.35 11.50 15.64
CA GLN A 225 6.51 11.98 16.74
C GLN A 225 6.16 13.47 16.64
N ASN A 226 7.01 14.25 15.98
CA ASN A 226 6.83 15.69 15.78
C ASN A 226 6.75 15.98 14.28
N HIS A 227 5.76 16.77 13.87
CA HIS A 227 5.63 17.22 12.50
C HIS A 227 5.45 18.73 12.44
N ASP A 228 5.79 19.27 11.27
CA ASP A 228 5.68 20.69 11.01
C ASP A 228 4.30 21.00 10.41
N ALA A 229 3.79 20.22 9.45
CA ALA A 229 2.51 20.55 8.78
C ALA A 229 1.61 19.33 8.41
N LEU A 230 2.03 18.10 8.72
CA LEU A 230 1.33 16.89 8.29
C LEU A 230 0.73 16.13 9.47
N ASN A 231 -0.60 16.10 9.56
CA ASN A 231 -1.34 15.32 10.56
C ASN A 231 -1.35 13.83 10.21
N LEU A 232 -0.21 13.16 10.46
CA LEU A 232 -0.02 11.74 10.19
C LEU A 232 -0.53 10.88 11.35
N LEU A 233 -1.67 10.24 11.13
CA LEU A 233 -2.30 9.38 12.12
C LEU A 233 -1.75 7.95 12.10
N ASP A 234 -0.55 7.75 12.65
CA ASP A 234 0.05 6.42 12.77
C ASP A 234 0.65 6.15 14.16
N SER A 235 0.24 5.04 14.78
CA SER A 235 0.72 4.55 16.08
C SER A 235 1.48 3.24 15.96
N ASP A 236 2.30 2.96 16.96
CA ASP A 236 2.79 1.62 17.25
C ASP A 236 1.61 0.66 17.40
N LYS A 237 1.77 -0.56 16.87
CA LYS A 237 0.69 -1.53 16.77
C LYS A 237 1.10 -2.84 17.43
N HIS A 238 0.19 -3.35 18.27
CA HIS A 238 0.26 -4.68 18.84
C HIS A 238 -0.87 -5.53 18.25
N ASP A 239 -0.52 -6.55 17.48
CA ASP A 239 -1.46 -7.47 16.86
C ASP A 239 -1.55 -8.75 17.70
N PHE A 240 -2.75 -9.13 18.12
CA PHE A 240 -3.03 -10.40 18.80
C PHE A 240 -3.95 -11.22 17.91
N SER A 241 -3.63 -12.49 17.69
CA SER A 241 -4.40 -13.36 16.80
C SER A 241 -4.66 -14.72 17.40
N ALA A 242 -5.82 -15.28 17.07
CA ALA A 242 -6.20 -16.65 17.37
C ALA A 242 -6.92 -17.26 16.16
N GLY A 243 -6.73 -18.56 15.93
CA GLY A 243 -7.33 -19.26 14.80
C GLY A 243 -7.62 -20.72 15.10
N LEU A 244 -8.58 -21.26 14.34
CA LEU A 244 -9.05 -22.63 14.40
C LEU A 244 -9.15 -23.16 12.97
N GLY A 245 -8.48 -24.27 12.70
CA GLY A 245 -8.58 -25.00 11.44
C GLY A 245 -9.16 -26.38 11.68
N ILE A 246 -10.15 -26.77 10.88
CA ILE A 246 -10.72 -28.11 10.86
C ILE A 246 -10.65 -28.61 9.42
N ALA A 247 -10.07 -29.79 9.21
CA ALA A 247 -10.11 -30.45 7.92
C ALA A 247 -10.68 -31.85 8.08
N ALA A 248 -11.41 -32.32 7.06
CA ALA A 248 -11.84 -33.70 7.01
C ALA A 248 -11.66 -34.30 5.62
N ASP A 249 -11.20 -35.54 5.62
CA ASP A 249 -11.06 -36.37 4.44
C ASP A 249 -12.32 -37.23 4.33
N ASP A 250 -13.10 -37.03 3.25
CA ASP A 250 -14.24 -37.89 2.91
C ASP A 250 -15.27 -38.05 4.07
N PRO A 251 -15.97 -36.96 4.46
CA PRO A 251 -16.97 -37.01 5.51
C PRO A 251 -18.25 -37.78 5.12
N LEU A 252 -18.53 -37.96 3.81
CA LEU A 252 -19.78 -38.53 3.28
C LEU A 252 -19.62 -39.75 2.34
N GLY A 253 -18.43 -40.31 2.16
CA GLY A 253 -18.18 -41.42 1.22
C GLY A 253 -18.01 -40.98 -0.25
N GLU A 254 -17.76 -39.69 -0.48
CA GLU A 254 -17.53 -39.09 -1.79
C GLU A 254 -16.11 -38.48 -1.76
N LEU A 255 -15.38 -38.47 -2.88
CA LEU A 255 -13.94 -38.20 -2.98
C LEU A 255 -13.47 -36.75 -2.67
N TRP A 256 -14.17 -35.99 -1.83
CA TRP A 256 -13.89 -34.57 -1.55
C TRP A 256 -13.15 -34.41 -0.23
N ARG A 257 -12.06 -33.62 -0.26
CA ARG A 257 -11.38 -33.13 0.94
C ARG A 257 -11.79 -31.69 1.16
N TRP A 258 -12.09 -31.33 2.40
CA TRP A 258 -12.39 -29.96 2.74
C TRP A 258 -11.61 -29.50 3.97
N SER A 259 -11.31 -28.20 4.01
CA SER A 259 -10.80 -27.54 5.21
C SER A 259 -11.51 -26.22 5.43
N LEU A 260 -11.86 -25.96 6.69
CA LEU A 260 -12.43 -24.71 7.17
C LEU A 260 -11.46 -24.09 8.16
N ASP A 261 -11.05 -22.86 7.90
CA ASP A 261 -10.21 -22.08 8.79
C ASP A 261 -10.97 -20.83 9.22
N ALA A 262 -11.00 -20.56 10.52
CA ALA A 262 -11.54 -19.33 11.09
C ALA A 262 -10.45 -18.62 11.89
N TYR A 263 -10.43 -17.30 11.84
CA TYR A 263 -9.50 -16.49 12.63
C TYR A 263 -10.16 -15.24 13.22
N ALA A 264 -9.58 -14.77 14.32
CA ALA A 264 -9.85 -13.47 14.91
C ALA A 264 -8.52 -12.75 15.16
N ARG A 265 -8.48 -11.44 14.90
CA ARG A 265 -7.35 -10.56 15.20
C ARG A 265 -7.83 -9.32 15.93
N TYR A 266 -7.10 -8.93 16.96
CA TYR A 266 -7.24 -7.69 17.69
C TYR A 266 -5.94 -6.89 17.54
N THR A 267 -6.02 -5.71 16.93
CA THR A 267 -4.90 -4.77 16.78
C THR A 267 -5.10 -3.64 17.76
N LEU A 268 -4.18 -3.46 18.70
CA LEU A 268 -4.14 -2.30 19.59
C LEU A 268 -3.20 -1.24 18.99
N LEU A 269 -3.72 -0.05 18.75
CA LEU A 269 -2.97 1.14 18.39
C LEU A 269 -2.56 1.85 19.68
N GLN A 270 -1.27 1.81 20.00
CA GLN A 270 -0.73 2.44 21.20
C GLN A 270 -1.02 3.94 21.20
N GLU A 271 -1.49 4.45 22.34
CA GLU A 271 -1.71 5.89 22.47
C GLU A 271 -0.37 6.63 22.30
N ARG A 272 -0.34 7.59 21.39
CA ARG A 272 0.78 8.53 21.27
C ARG A 272 0.27 9.96 21.20
N THR A 273 1.07 10.86 21.76
CA THR A 273 0.88 12.30 21.64
C THR A 273 1.76 12.80 20.51
N VAL A 274 1.14 13.43 19.52
CA VAL A 274 1.81 14.10 18.42
C VAL A 274 1.89 15.58 18.74
N LYS A 275 3.10 16.14 18.60
CA LYS A 275 3.34 17.56 18.86
C LYS A 275 3.40 18.32 17.55
N ASN A 276 2.65 19.41 17.52
CA ASN A 276 2.64 20.30 16.37
C ASN A 276 3.71 21.37 16.51
N GLN A 277 4.58 21.48 15.50
CA GLN A 277 5.65 22.46 15.50
C GLN A 277 5.25 23.76 14.79
N ASP A 278 4.13 23.79 14.07
CA ASP A 278 3.59 24.99 13.44
C ASP A 278 2.70 25.77 14.41
N PRO A 279 3.12 26.97 14.87
CA PRO A 279 2.33 27.79 15.79
C PRO A 279 1.07 28.39 15.13
N THR A 280 0.91 28.24 13.82
CA THR A 280 -0.24 28.72 13.06
C THR A 280 -1.30 27.65 12.80
N ASP A 281 -1.01 26.37 13.11
CA ASP A 281 -1.96 25.29 12.92
C ASP A 281 -3.10 25.36 13.97
N PRO A 282 -4.38 25.48 13.54
CA PRO A 282 -5.51 25.56 14.45
C PRO A 282 -5.77 24.26 15.25
N VAL A 283 -5.20 23.12 14.85
CA VAL A 283 -5.37 21.82 15.54
C VAL A 283 -4.46 21.72 16.77
N GLY A 284 -3.22 22.21 16.66
CA GLY A 284 -2.21 22.08 17.71
C GLY A 284 -1.84 20.62 18.02
N ASP A 285 -1.43 20.36 19.27
CA ASP A 285 -1.07 19.02 19.75
C ASP A 285 -2.30 18.11 19.84
N TYR A 286 -2.15 16.84 19.44
CA TYR A 286 -3.22 15.85 19.55
C TYR A 286 -2.74 14.51 20.07
N LYS A 287 -3.70 13.73 20.58
CA LYS A 287 -3.49 12.35 21.01
C LYS A 287 -4.29 11.42 20.11
N MET A 288 -3.71 10.27 19.80
CA MET A 288 -4.39 9.23 19.04
C MET A 288 -4.03 7.85 19.58
N GLY A 289 -4.99 6.95 19.49
CA GLY A 289 -4.90 5.53 19.84
C GLY A 289 -6.21 4.86 19.44
N GLY A 290 -6.33 3.57 19.70
CA GLY A 290 -7.56 2.84 19.39
C GLY A 290 -7.35 1.35 19.21
N ASP A 291 -8.39 0.67 18.75
CA ASP A 291 -8.32 -0.74 18.41
C ASP A 291 -9.02 -1.07 17.09
N VAL A 292 -8.51 -2.11 16.41
CA VAL A 292 -9.11 -2.68 15.21
C VAL A 292 -9.36 -4.15 15.44
N ARG A 293 -10.54 -4.63 15.06
CA ARG A 293 -10.93 -6.03 15.18
C ARG A 293 -11.19 -6.59 13.79
N ALA A 294 -10.63 -7.75 13.50
CA ALA A 294 -10.84 -8.45 12.24
C ALA A 294 -11.21 -9.91 12.50
N PHE A 295 -12.12 -10.43 11.70
CA PHE A 295 -12.54 -11.82 11.72
C PHE A 295 -12.59 -12.32 10.28
N GLY A 296 -12.30 -13.59 10.07
CA GLY A 296 -12.44 -14.18 8.75
C GLY A 296 -12.59 -15.68 8.80
N VAL A 297 -13.16 -16.20 7.72
CA VAL A 297 -13.36 -17.63 7.50
C VAL A 297 -12.91 -17.95 6.08
N SER A 298 -12.25 -19.09 5.90
CA SER A 298 -11.82 -19.62 4.62
C SER A 298 -12.28 -21.06 4.49
N LEU A 299 -12.81 -21.43 3.32
CA LEU A 299 -13.18 -22.79 2.96
C LEU A 299 -12.33 -23.22 1.76
N LYS A 300 -11.63 -24.34 1.90
CA LYS A 300 -10.94 -25.01 0.81
C LYS A 300 -11.68 -26.30 0.48
N MET A 301 -11.88 -26.56 -0.81
CA MET A 301 -12.38 -27.82 -1.32
C MET A 301 -11.42 -28.34 -2.39
N GLU A 302 -11.03 -29.60 -2.28
CA GLU A 302 -10.18 -30.30 -3.24
C GLU A 302 -10.97 -31.46 -3.87
N PHE A 303 -10.86 -31.57 -5.19
CA PHE A 303 -11.55 -32.55 -6.05
C PHE A 303 -10.55 -33.52 -6.67
#